data_AF-A0A373QAS7-F1
#
_entry.id   AF-A0A373QAS7-F1
#
_cell.length_a   1.000
_cell.length_b   1.000
_cell.length_c   1.000
_cell.angle_alpha   90.00
_cell.angle_beta   90.00
_cell.angle_gamma   90.00
#
_symmetry.space_group_name_H-M   'P 1'
#
loop_
_entity.id
_entity.type
_entity.pdbx_description
1 polymer ?
#
loop_
_entity_poly.entity_id
_entity_poly.type
_entity_poly.pdbx_seq_one_letter_code
_entity_poly.pdbx_strand_id
1 'polypeptide(L)'
;MKLEERVAEATNDKKLKNDLIGEYQNFILAAISKTLKRSVTTSDDEYIIAMMAFGDAIDGYNENKGNFLGFAKTVIRNRIIDSIRREAKHNSVPFSALEKENSDGETIEF
;
A
#
# COMPACT_ATOMS: atom_id res chain seq x y z
N MET A 1 15.14 15.89 19.20
CA MET A 1 13.78 15.36 19.31
C MET A 1 13.78 13.91 18.85
N LYS A 2 13.15 13.01 19.60
CA LYS A 2 13.07 11.58 19.19
C LYS A 2 12.06 11.42 18.05
N LEU A 3 12.18 10.39 17.23
CA LEU A 3 11.24 10.16 16.13
C LEU A 3 9.81 9.96 16.63
N GLU A 4 9.65 9.19 17.69
CA GLU A 4 8.35 8.83 18.27
C GLU A 4 7.60 10.06 18.79
N GLU A 5 8.32 11.04 19.32
CA GLU A 5 7.79 12.34 19.73
C GLU A 5 7.25 13.12 18.52
N ARG A 6 8.01 13.13 17.42
CA ARG A 6 7.58 13.79 16.16
C ARG A 6 6.35 13.13 15.58
N VAL A 7 6.25 11.81 15.66
CA VAL A 7 5.10 11.02 15.20
C VAL A 7 3.86 11.34 16.03
N ALA A 8 3.99 11.45 17.35
CA ALA A 8 2.88 11.83 18.23
C ALA A 8 2.35 13.23 17.91
N GLU A 9 3.23 14.21 17.69
CA GLU A 9 2.83 15.56 17.27
C GLU A 9 2.18 15.57 15.88
N ALA A 10 2.76 14.84 14.93
CA ALA A 10 2.29 14.76 13.54
C ALA A 10 0.87 14.18 13.40
N THR A 11 0.37 13.48 14.42
CA THR A 11 -1.02 12.99 14.44
C THR A 11 -2.02 14.16 14.35
N ASN A 12 -1.71 15.30 14.96
CA ASN A 12 -2.57 16.49 14.98
C ASN A 12 -2.06 17.63 14.07
N ASP A 13 -0.84 17.52 13.55
CA ASP A 13 -0.25 18.50 12.64
C ASP A 13 -0.07 17.93 11.23
N LYS A 14 -0.95 18.33 10.31
CA LYS A 14 -0.91 17.92 8.91
C LYS A 14 0.39 18.32 8.20
N LYS A 15 0.96 19.47 8.53
CA LYS A 15 2.20 19.95 7.92
C LYS A 15 3.35 19.06 8.38
N LEU A 16 3.47 18.83 9.69
CA LEU A 16 4.50 17.95 10.24
C LEU A 16 4.37 16.51 9.73
N LYS A 17 3.15 16.00 9.55
CA LYS A 17 2.90 14.69 8.92
C LYS A 17 3.44 14.62 7.51
N ASN A 18 3.14 15.63 6.68
CA ASN A 18 3.65 15.70 5.31
C ASN A 18 5.18 15.84 5.27
N ASP A 19 5.74 16.64 6.17
CA ASP A 19 7.20 16.80 6.32
C ASP A 19 7.85 15.45 6.67
N LEU A 20 7.28 14.67 7.60
CA LEU A 20 7.74 13.32 7.94
C LEU A 20 7.61 12.33 6.77
N ILE A 21 6.52 12.36 6.01
CA ILE A 21 6.37 11.51 4.81
C ILE A 21 7.49 11.80 3.81
N GLY A 22 7.80 13.08 3.57
CA GLY A 22 8.88 13.50 2.67
C GLY A 22 10.27 13.10 3.18
N GLU A 23 10.56 13.34 4.46
CA GLU A 23 11.84 12.96 5.09
C GLU A 23 12.13 11.46 5.00
N TYR A 24 11.09 10.63 5.13
CA TYR A 24 11.19 9.17 5.10
C TYR A 24 10.96 8.57 3.71
N GLN A 25 11.01 9.37 2.64
CA GLN A 25 10.85 8.90 1.25
C GLN A 25 11.74 7.67 0.92
N ASN A 26 13.03 7.71 1.27
CA ASN A 26 13.94 6.60 0.98
C ASN A 26 13.58 5.32 1.77
N PHE A 27 13.09 5.47 3.00
CA PHE A 27 12.60 4.35 3.79
C PHE A 27 11.34 3.73 3.15
N ILE A 28 10.41 4.57 2.68
CA ILE A 28 9.20 4.14 1.99
C ILE A 28 9.57 3.38 0.71
N LEU A 29 10.40 3.96 -0.15
CA LEU A 29 10.86 3.32 -1.39
C LEU A 29 11.56 1.97 -1.13
N ALA A 30 12.40 1.88 -0.10
CA ALA A 30 13.06 0.65 0.30
C ALA A 30 12.06 -0.42 0.79
N ALA A 31 11.03 -0.01 1.56
CA ALA A 31 9.99 -0.93 2.03
C ALA A 31 9.17 -1.52 0.89
N ILE A 32 8.81 -0.71 -0.11
CA ILE A 32 8.09 -1.16 -1.31
C ILE A 32 9.00 -2.09 -2.13
N SER A 33 10.22 -1.64 -2.45
CA SER A 33 11.16 -2.40 -3.28
C SER A 33 11.44 -3.79 -2.70
N LYS A 34 11.59 -3.87 -1.37
CA LYS A 34 11.73 -5.16 -0.67
C LYS A 34 10.48 -6.03 -0.76
N THR A 35 9.30 -5.43 -0.76
CA THR A 35 8.01 -6.14 -0.84
C THR A 35 7.77 -6.69 -2.24
N LEU A 36 8.02 -5.88 -3.28
CA LEU A 36 7.82 -6.25 -4.68
C LEU A 36 8.98 -7.04 -5.30
N LYS A 37 10.16 -7.03 -4.66
CA LYS A 37 11.41 -7.59 -5.19
C LYS A 37 11.84 -6.97 -6.54
N ARG A 38 11.51 -5.70 -6.76
CA ARG A 38 11.94 -4.86 -7.90
C ARG A 38 12.30 -3.46 -7.40
N SER A 39 13.04 -2.69 -8.18
CA SER A 39 13.23 -1.26 -7.91
C SER A 39 11.93 -0.49 -8.13
N VAL A 40 11.71 0.54 -7.32
CA VAL A 40 10.55 1.42 -7.35
C VAL A 40 11.03 2.87 -7.26
N THR A 41 10.33 3.76 -7.94
CA THR A 41 10.59 5.20 -8.00
C THR A 41 9.41 5.98 -7.46
N THR A 42 9.56 7.30 -7.33
CA THR A 42 8.49 8.18 -6.89
C THR A 42 7.36 8.33 -7.92
N SER A 43 7.55 7.84 -9.14
CA SER A 43 6.55 7.88 -10.22
C SER A 43 5.68 6.62 -10.28
N ASP A 44 6.00 5.58 -9.51
CA ASP A 44 5.21 4.36 -9.42
C ASP A 44 3.96 4.57 -8.54
N ASP A 45 2.83 3.97 -8.90
CA ASP A 45 1.58 4.06 -8.12
C ASP A 45 1.75 3.47 -6.71
N GLU A 46 2.61 2.45 -6.56
CA GLU A 46 2.92 1.87 -5.26
C GLU A 46 3.57 2.87 -4.30
N TYR A 47 4.29 3.86 -4.82
CA TYR A 47 4.84 4.92 -3.98
C TYR A 47 3.73 5.77 -3.34
N ILE A 48 2.73 6.18 -4.13
CA ILE A 48 1.58 6.97 -3.64
C ILE A 48 0.81 6.16 -2.59
N ILE A 49 0.56 4.87 -2.87
CA ILE A 49 -0.11 3.95 -1.94
C ILE A 49 0.67 3.82 -0.62
N ALA A 50 1.99 3.70 -0.69
CA ALA A 50 2.83 3.57 0.48
C ALA A 50 2.96 4.86 1.28
N MET A 51 2.96 6.03 0.64
CA MET A 51 2.92 7.33 1.33
C MET A 51 1.65 7.46 2.17
N MET A 52 0.49 7.11 1.61
CA MET A 52 -0.77 7.10 2.36
C MET A 52 -0.71 6.12 3.53
N ALA A 53 -0.18 4.91 3.31
CA ALA A 53 0.00 3.92 4.36
C ALA A 53 0.96 4.37 5.47
N PHE A 54 1.99 5.16 5.14
CA PHE A 54 2.89 5.74 6.14
C PHE A 54 2.18 6.83 6.96
N GLY A 55 1.35 7.66 6.32
CA GLY A 55 0.47 8.61 7.01
C GLY A 55 -0.49 7.92 7.98
N ASP A 56 -1.15 6.85 7.54
CA ASP A 56 -2.00 6.01 8.40
C ASP A 56 -1.20 5.39 9.56
N ALA A 57 0.07 5.02 9.31
CA ALA A 57 0.93 4.49 10.34
C ALA A 57 1.28 5.55 11.40
N ILE A 58 1.43 6.82 11.02
CA ILE A 58 1.60 7.93 11.97
C ILE A 58 0.36 8.01 12.88
N ASP A 59 -0.82 7.99 12.29
CA ASP A 59 -2.09 8.11 13.04
C ASP A 59 -2.39 6.90 13.93
N GLY A 60 -1.96 5.71 13.51
CA GLY A 60 -2.20 4.45 14.23
C GLY A 60 -1.09 4.01 15.18
N TYR A 61 -0.03 4.80 15.34
CA TYR A 61 1.14 4.37 16.11
C TYR A 61 0.85 4.30 17.61
N ASN A 62 1.38 3.26 18.26
CA ASN A 62 1.35 3.10 19.70
C ASN A 62 2.75 2.70 20.18
N GLU A 63 3.40 3.58 20.93
CA GLU A 63 4.76 3.40 21.44
C GLU A 63 4.94 2.17 22.33
N ASN A 64 3.88 1.68 22.98
CA ASN A 64 3.92 0.48 23.81
C ASN A 64 3.98 -0.82 22.98
N LYS A 65 3.78 -0.75 21.66
CA LYS A 65 3.75 -1.92 20.76
C LYS A 65 5.04 -2.08 19.93
N GLY A 66 6.07 -1.30 20.23
CA GLY A 66 7.37 -1.35 19.55
C GLY A 66 7.69 -0.06 18.80
N ASN A 67 8.79 -0.06 18.05
CA ASN A 67 9.27 1.14 17.36
C ASN A 67 8.43 1.47 16.11
N PHE A 68 8.33 2.77 15.81
CA PHE A 68 7.51 3.30 14.72
C PHE A 68 7.90 2.75 13.35
N LEU A 69 9.20 2.70 13.01
CA LEU A 69 9.63 2.26 11.68
C LEU A 69 9.29 0.78 11.41
N GLY A 70 9.38 -0.08 12.42
CA GLY A 70 8.94 -1.47 12.33
C GLY A 70 7.43 -1.59 12.06
N PHE A 71 6.64 -0.78 12.75
CA PHE A 71 5.20 -0.70 12.54
C PHE A 71 4.86 -0.17 11.14
N ALA A 72 5.39 1.00 10.76
CA ALA A 72 5.16 1.64 9.47
C ALA A 72 5.54 0.73 8.29
N LYS A 73 6.66 0.01 8.39
CA LYS A 73 7.07 -0.99 7.38
C LYS A 73 6.04 -2.10 7.20
N THR A 74 5.41 -2.54 8.29
CA THR A 74 4.36 -3.57 8.26
C THR A 74 3.10 -3.03 7.60
N VAL A 75 2.69 -1.81 7.95
CA VAL A 75 1.52 -1.13 7.36
C VAL A 75 1.70 -0.94 5.86
N ILE A 76 2.86 -0.42 5.42
CA ILE A 76 3.20 -0.27 3.99
C ILE A 76 3.13 -1.61 3.27
N ARG A 77 3.81 -2.64 3.79
CA ARG A 77 3.83 -3.98 3.18
C ARG A 77 2.42 -4.52 2.97
N ASN A 78 1.59 -4.45 4.00
CA ASN A 78 0.22 -4.95 3.93
C ASN A 78 -0.61 -4.19 2.90
N ARG A 79 -0.49 -2.85 2.86
CA ARG A 79 -1.21 -2.01 1.89
C ARG A 79 -0.83 -2.34 0.45
N ILE A 80 0.45 -2.57 0.19
CA ILE A 80 0.95 -2.97 -1.14
C ILE A 80 0.41 -4.34 -1.55
N ILE A 81 0.52 -5.35 -0.67
CA ILE A 81 0.01 -6.70 -0.94
C ILE A 81 -1.49 -6.66 -1.26
N ASP A 82 -2.25 -5.89 -0.49
CA ASP A 82 -3.67 -5.75 -0.69
C ASP A 82 -4.01 -5.04 -2.00
N SER A 83 -3.18 -4.09 -2.46
CA SER A 83 -3.36 -3.47 -3.78
C SER A 83 -3.18 -4.47 -4.91
N ILE A 84 -2.09 -5.24 -4.87
CA ILE A 84 -1.80 -6.28 -5.88
C ILE A 84 -2.93 -7.32 -5.94
N ARG A 85 -3.45 -7.73 -4.78
CA ARG A 85 -4.58 -8.67 -4.70
C ARG A 85 -5.85 -8.11 -5.34
N ARG A 86 -6.13 -6.81 -5.16
CA ARG A 86 -7.28 -6.14 -5.79
C ARG A 86 -7.12 -6.06 -7.30
N GLU A 87 -5.94 -5.69 -7.80
CA GLU A 87 -5.65 -5.65 -9.24
C GLU A 87 -5.77 -7.04 -9.88
N ALA A 88 -5.23 -8.09 -9.24
CA ALA A 88 -5.34 -9.46 -9.74
C ALA A 88 -6.80 -9.92 -9.85
N LYS A 89 -7.66 -9.56 -8.89
CA LYS A 89 -9.10 -9.86 -8.93
C LYS A 89 -9.82 -9.07 -10.02
N HIS A 90 -9.40 -7.85 -10.31
CA HIS A 90 -10.01 -7.06 -11.38
C HIS A 90 -9.58 -7.57 -12.77
N ASN A 91 -8.37 -8.10 -12.89
CA ASN A 91 -7.85 -8.68 -14.14
C ASN A 91 -8.20 -10.16 -14.35
N SER A 92 -8.89 -10.81 -13.40
CA SER A 92 -9.40 -12.15 -13.62
C SER A 92 -10.65 -12.10 -14.51
N VAL A 93 -10.60 -12.73 -15.67
CA VAL A 93 -11.79 -12.96 -16.51
C VAL A 93 -12.70 -13.93 -15.76
N PRO A 94 -13.95 -13.55 -15.42
CA PRO A 94 -14.88 -14.48 -14.80
C PRO A 94 -15.17 -15.64 -15.74
N PHE A 95 -15.36 -16.84 -15.20
CA PHE A 95 -15.61 -18.04 -15.99
C PHE A 95 -16.80 -17.89 -16.95
N SER A 96 -17.83 -17.16 -16.53
CA SER A 96 -19.00 -16.82 -17.35
C SER A 96 -18.68 -16.00 -18.61
N ALA A 97 -17.56 -15.25 -18.63
CA ALA A 97 -17.13 -14.52 -19.82
C ALA A 97 -16.43 -15.42 -20.85
N LEU A 98 -16.23 -16.70 -20.54
CA LEU A 98 -15.75 -17.72 -21.48
C LEU A 98 -16.91 -18.45 -22.19
N GLU A 99 -18.14 -18.30 -21.71
CA GLU A 99 -19.32 -18.90 -22.34
C GLU A 99 -19.54 -18.28 -23.73
N LYS A 100 -19.56 -19.13 -24.77
CA LYS A 100 -19.95 -18.74 -26.13
C LYS A 100 -21.41 -19.15 -26.35
N GLU A 101 -22.25 -18.17 -26.67
CA GLU A 101 -23.57 -18.43 -27.24
C GLU A 101 -23.39 -18.91 -28.69
N ASN A 102 -24.00 -20.06 -29.02
CA ASN A 102 -24.13 -20.49 -30.41
C ASN A 102 -25.20 -19.65 -31.14
N SER A 103 -25.33 -19.82 -32.46
CA SER A 103 -26.28 -19.05 -33.28
C SER A 103 -27.75 -19.27 -32.91
N ASP A 104 -28.04 -20.30 -32.12
CA ASP A 104 -29.38 -20.68 -31.66
C ASP A 104 -29.68 -20.20 -30.23
N GLY A 105 -28.76 -19.43 -29.60
CA GLY A 105 -28.92 -18.87 -28.27
C GLY A 105 -28.74 -19.88 -27.13
N GLU A 106 -28.21 -21.06 -27.42
CA GLU A 106 -27.84 -22.04 -26.40
C GLU A 106 -26.39 -21.80 -25.93
N THR A 107 -26.21 -21.77 -24.61
CA THR A 107 -24.89 -21.71 -23.98
C THR A 107 -24.22 -23.07 -24.14
N ILE A 108 -23.09 -23.11 -24.86
CA ILE A 108 -22.27 -24.33 -24.96
C ILE A 108 -21.17 -24.25 -23.89
N GLU A 109 -21.20 -25.15 -22.90
CA GLU A 109 -20.06 -25.41 -22.02
C GLU A 109 -18.91 -26.02 -22.84
N PHE A 110 -17.66 -25.66 -22.51
CA PHE A 110 -16.46 -26.23 -23.12
C PHE A 110 -16.36 -27.75 -22.94
#